data_AF-B5W2R5-F1
#
_entry.id   AF-B5W2R5-F1
#
_cell.length_a   1.000
_cell.length_b   1.000
_cell.length_c   1.000
_cell.angle_alpha   90.00
_cell.angle_beta   90.00
_cell.angle_gamma   90.00
#
_symmetry.space_group_name_H-M   'P 1'
#
loop_
_entity.id
_entity.type
_entity.pdbx_description
1 polymer ?
#
loop_
_entity_poly.entity_id
_entity_poly.type
_entity_poly.pdbx_seq_one_letter_code
_entity_poly.pdbx_strand_id
1 'polypeptide(L)'
;MQKLLSSRSRLEEIVNDILLDMETKPRLMDGRGNAMLVCSSIYQACKTYELFSQTDFQGKCAIITSYKPSPADIKGEETGEGLTEKLHQYEIYRRMLADYFKQSEDVAMYRVGEFEQEVKRRFITEPGQMRLLIVVDKLLTGFDAPPATYLYIDKTMRDHGLFQAICRVNRLDGED
;
A
#
# COMPACT_ATOMS: atom_id res chain seq x y z
N MET A 1 -21.10 -13.12 -7.98
CA MET A 1 -20.32 -14.00 -7.08
C MET A 1 -19.04 -14.56 -7.70
N GLN A 2 -19.07 -15.19 -8.88
CA GLN A 2 -17.89 -15.85 -9.47
C GLN A 2 -16.69 -14.91 -9.73
N LYS A 3 -16.92 -13.68 -10.24
CA LYS A 3 -15.88 -12.66 -10.45
C LYS A 3 -15.24 -12.11 -9.16
N LEU A 4 -16.00 -12.04 -8.06
CA LEU A 4 -15.53 -11.54 -6.76
C LEU A 4 -14.71 -12.61 -6.01
N LEU A 5 -15.09 -13.88 -6.16
CA LEU A 5 -14.29 -15.01 -5.67
C LEU A 5 -12.96 -15.11 -6.43
N SER A 6 -12.98 -14.93 -7.76
CA SER A 6 -11.74 -14.92 -8.55
C SER A 6 -10.83 -13.73 -8.22
N SER A 7 -11.39 -12.54 -7.92
CA SER A 7 -10.57 -11.37 -7.58
C SER A 7 -9.93 -11.49 -6.20
N ARG A 8 -10.63 -12.05 -5.21
CA ARG A 8 -10.07 -12.33 -3.89
C ARG A 8 -8.97 -13.39 -3.95
N SER A 9 -9.23 -14.53 -4.59
CA SER A 9 -8.23 -15.60 -4.77
C SER A 9 -6.95 -15.06 -5.44
N ARG A 10 -7.11 -14.22 -6.46
CA ARG A 10 -5.99 -13.57 -7.16
C ARG A 10 -5.19 -12.63 -6.25
N LEU A 11 -5.86 -11.85 -5.39
CA LEU A 11 -5.16 -10.98 -4.45
C LEU A 11 -4.40 -11.77 -3.38
N GLU A 12 -4.96 -12.87 -2.92
CA GLU A 12 -4.31 -13.78 -1.98
C GLU A 12 -3.05 -14.41 -2.59
N GLU A 13 -3.11 -14.85 -3.85
CA GLU A 13 -1.93 -15.32 -4.60
C GLU A 13 -0.85 -14.24 -4.74
N ILE A 14 -1.21 -13.02 -5.14
CA ILE A 14 -0.26 -11.89 -5.25
C ILE A 14 0.40 -11.59 -3.90
N VAL A 15 -0.38 -11.58 -2.82
CA VAL A 15 0.14 -11.35 -1.47
C VAL A 15 1.13 -12.44 -1.09
N ASN A 16 0.79 -13.71 -1.32
CA ASN A 16 1.68 -14.84 -1.01
C ASN A 16 2.98 -14.79 -1.82
N ASP A 17 2.92 -14.45 -3.10
CA ASP A 17 4.12 -14.31 -3.94
C ASP A 17 5.03 -13.19 -3.43
N ILE A 18 4.45 -12.04 -3.05
CA ILE A 18 5.22 -10.92 -2.48
C ILE A 18 5.83 -11.32 -1.13
N LEU A 19 5.09 -12.03 -0.27
CA LEU A 19 5.63 -12.51 1.01
C LEU A 19 6.80 -13.47 0.80
N LEU A 20 6.69 -14.40 -0.16
CA LEU A 20 7.76 -15.31 -0.52
C LEU A 20 8.99 -14.56 -1.02
N ASP A 21 8.82 -13.56 -1.89
CA ASP A 21 9.92 -12.70 -2.33
C ASP A 21 10.55 -11.94 -1.17
N MET A 22 9.75 -11.44 -0.23
CA MET A 22 10.22 -10.73 0.96
C MET A 22 11.07 -11.61 1.90
N GLU A 23 10.93 -12.93 1.81
CA GLU A 23 11.71 -13.91 2.56
C GLU A 23 12.89 -14.47 1.76
N THR A 24 12.86 -14.43 0.43
CA THR A 24 13.83 -15.13 -0.42
C THR A 24 14.75 -14.22 -1.22
N LYS A 25 14.35 -12.98 -1.51
CA LYS A 25 15.19 -12.04 -2.28
C LYS A 25 16.22 -11.39 -1.36
N PRO A 26 17.53 -11.43 -1.69
CA PRO A 26 18.60 -11.00 -0.79
C PRO A 26 18.39 -9.62 -0.14
N ARG A 27 18.12 -8.58 -0.96
CA ARG A 27 17.91 -7.22 -0.46
C ARG A 27 16.61 -7.01 0.31
N LEU A 28 15.56 -7.82 0.08
CA LEU A 28 14.34 -7.74 0.88
C LEU A 28 14.51 -8.49 2.20
N MET A 29 15.13 -9.67 2.15
CA MET A 29 15.34 -10.58 3.29
C MET A 29 16.26 -9.98 4.35
N ASP A 30 17.34 -9.31 3.95
CA ASP A 30 18.29 -8.69 4.87
C ASP A 30 17.80 -7.35 5.46
N GLY A 31 16.63 -6.87 5.03
CA GLY A 31 16.00 -5.64 5.49
C GLY A 31 16.67 -4.35 5.01
N ARG A 32 17.63 -4.42 4.07
CA ARG A 32 18.27 -3.24 3.47
C ARG A 32 17.42 -2.62 2.37
N GLY A 33 16.58 -3.42 1.73
CA GLY A 33 15.63 -3.02 0.70
C GLY A 33 14.19 -3.15 1.15
N ASN A 34 13.32 -2.37 0.51
CA ASN A 34 11.88 -2.48 0.62
C ASN A 34 11.22 -2.41 -0.75
N ALA A 35 9.90 -2.60 -0.78
CA ALA A 35 9.15 -2.68 -2.03
C ALA A 35 7.96 -1.72 -2.10
N MET A 36 7.53 -1.45 -3.32
CA MET A 36 6.27 -0.79 -3.61
C MET A 36 5.35 -1.74 -4.38
N LEU A 37 4.06 -1.75 -4.03
CA LEU A 37 3.02 -2.44 -4.79
C LEU A 37 2.05 -1.42 -5.39
N VAL A 38 1.95 -1.40 -6.71
CA VAL A 38 1.05 -0.52 -7.46
C VAL A 38 -0.25 -1.26 -7.76
N CYS A 39 -1.34 -0.88 -7.10
CA CYS A 39 -2.67 -1.43 -7.33
C CYS A 39 -3.47 -0.60 -8.34
N SER A 40 -4.46 -1.23 -8.97
CA SER A 40 -5.32 -0.60 -9.98
C SER A 40 -6.32 0.41 -9.41
N SER A 41 -6.71 0.29 -8.14
CA SER A 41 -7.68 1.17 -7.47
C SER A 41 -7.43 1.28 -5.96
N ILE A 42 -7.99 2.32 -5.33
CA ILE A 42 -7.92 2.50 -3.86
C ILE A 42 -8.60 1.35 -3.13
N TYR A 43 -9.74 0.87 -3.65
CA TYR A 43 -10.43 -0.30 -3.10
C TYR A 43 -9.52 -1.52 -3.06
N GLN A 44 -8.84 -1.80 -4.18
CA GLN A 44 -7.91 -2.91 -4.27
C GLN A 44 -6.73 -2.74 -3.30
N ALA A 45 -6.15 -1.53 -3.23
CA ALA A 45 -5.08 -1.23 -2.28
C ALA A 45 -5.50 -1.52 -0.82
N CYS A 46 -6.73 -1.15 -0.45
CA CYS A 46 -7.29 -1.44 0.87
C CYS A 46 -7.43 -2.95 1.12
N LYS A 47 -7.97 -3.70 0.15
CA LYS A 47 -8.11 -5.16 0.27
C LYS A 47 -6.77 -5.87 0.36
N THR A 48 -5.79 -5.45 -0.43
CA THR A 48 -4.44 -6.00 -0.36
C THR A 48 -3.77 -5.69 0.98
N TYR A 49 -3.91 -4.46 1.49
CA TYR A 49 -3.41 -4.10 2.82
C TYR A 49 -4.04 -4.95 3.92
N GLU A 50 -5.35 -5.18 3.87
CA GLU A 50 -6.05 -6.02 4.84
C GLU A 50 -5.49 -7.45 4.86
N LEU A 51 -5.12 -8.01 3.70
CA LEU A 51 -4.45 -9.30 3.63
C LEU A 51 -3.04 -9.25 4.25
N PHE A 52 -2.23 -8.25 3.91
CA PHE A 52 -0.91 -8.08 4.52
C PHE A 52 -0.98 -7.85 6.05
N SER A 53 -2.01 -7.16 6.55
CA SER A 53 -2.19 -6.90 7.98
C SER A 53 -2.47 -8.15 8.81
N GLN A 54 -2.84 -9.26 8.17
CA GLN A 54 -3.07 -10.57 8.80
C GLN A 54 -1.82 -11.45 8.82
N THR A 55 -0.67 -10.89 8.44
CA THR A 55 0.62 -11.59 8.34
C THR A 55 1.68 -10.86 9.17
N ASP A 56 2.93 -11.30 9.11
CA ASP A 56 4.08 -10.64 9.77
C ASP A 56 4.40 -9.24 9.21
N PHE A 57 3.64 -8.78 8.20
CA PHE A 57 3.66 -7.42 7.68
C PHE A 57 2.75 -6.45 8.44
N GLN A 58 2.02 -6.90 9.47
CA GLN A 58 1.30 -6.01 10.37
C GLN A 58 2.27 -4.94 10.93
N GLY A 59 1.93 -3.66 10.73
CA GLY A 59 2.78 -2.53 11.14
C GLY A 59 4.02 -2.27 10.28
N LYS A 60 4.32 -3.12 9.28
CA LYS A 60 5.43 -2.97 8.32
C LYS A 60 4.97 -2.63 6.90
N CYS A 61 3.66 -2.50 6.70
CA CYS A 61 3.03 -2.13 5.46
C CYS A 61 2.12 -0.91 5.68
N ALA A 62 1.97 -0.07 4.65
CA ALA A 62 1.08 1.08 4.68
C ALA A 62 0.49 1.39 3.29
N ILE A 63 -0.72 1.96 3.29
CA ILE A 63 -1.39 2.44 2.07
C ILE A 63 -1.11 3.94 1.90
N ILE A 64 -0.63 4.36 0.72
CA ILE A 64 -0.47 5.76 0.35
C ILE A 64 -1.22 6.06 -0.95
N THR A 65 -2.38 6.71 -0.83
CA THR A 65 -3.21 7.15 -1.97
C THR A 65 -3.75 8.57 -1.77
N SER A 66 -4.49 9.09 -2.74
CA SER A 66 -5.20 10.37 -2.63
C SER A 66 -6.39 10.35 -1.67
N TYR A 67 -6.84 9.17 -1.22
CA TYR A 67 -8.00 9.05 -0.34
C TYR A 67 -7.73 9.62 1.06
N LYS A 68 -8.74 10.32 1.60
CA LYS A 68 -8.80 10.80 2.97
C LYS A 68 -10.16 10.42 3.53
N PRO A 69 -10.25 9.59 4.59
CA PRO A 69 -11.52 9.19 5.14
C PRO A 69 -12.32 10.39 5.65
N SER A 70 -13.61 10.45 5.29
CA SER A 70 -14.54 11.48 5.74
C SER A 70 -15.85 10.84 6.21
N PRO A 71 -16.51 11.33 7.29
CA PRO A 71 -17.80 10.81 7.69
C PRO A 71 -18.90 10.98 6.62
N ALA A 72 -18.68 11.85 5.63
CA ALA A 72 -19.58 11.98 4.47
C ALA A 72 -19.56 10.73 3.56
N ASP A 73 -18.47 9.96 3.57
CA ASP A 73 -18.29 8.78 2.71
C ASP A 73 -19.31 7.67 3.02
N ILE A 74 -19.84 7.67 4.24
CA ILE A 74 -20.78 6.65 4.77
C ILE A 74 -22.21 7.18 4.93
N LYS A 75 -22.45 8.48 4.69
CA LYS A 75 -23.74 9.14 4.93
C LYS A 75 -24.68 9.17 3.70
N GLY A 76 -24.26 8.62 2.56
CA GLY A 76 -25.07 8.59 1.34
C GLY A 76 -25.98 7.36 1.26
N GLU A 77 -27.28 7.57 1.10
CA GLU A 77 -28.31 6.55 0.85
C GLU A 77 -28.24 6.01 -0.60
N GLU A 78 -27.11 5.41 -1.00
CA GLU A 78 -27.02 4.67 -2.28
C GLU A 78 -26.87 3.18 -2.00
N THR A 79 -27.95 2.41 -2.05
CA THR A 79 -27.87 0.94 -1.95
C THR A 79 -27.20 0.36 -3.20
N GLY A 80 -26.10 -0.40 -3.05
CA GLY A 80 -25.40 -1.04 -4.16
C GLY A 80 -23.97 -1.51 -3.84
N GLU A 81 -23.31 -2.17 -4.81
CA GLU A 81 -21.93 -2.66 -4.65
C GLU A 81 -20.93 -1.52 -4.35
N GLY A 82 -21.10 -0.34 -4.96
CA GLY A 82 -20.21 0.81 -4.75
C GLY A 82 -20.23 1.40 -3.33
N LEU A 83 -21.37 1.34 -2.63
CA LEU A 83 -21.45 1.74 -1.21
C LEU A 83 -20.63 0.79 -0.34
N THR A 84 -20.69 -0.51 -0.63
CA THR A 84 -19.92 -1.53 0.09
C THR A 84 -18.41 -1.31 -0.08
N GLU A 85 -17.96 -0.87 -1.27
CA GLU A 85 -16.55 -0.53 -1.50
C GLU A 85 -16.10 0.71 -0.73
N LYS A 86 -16.92 1.78 -0.72
CA LYS A 86 -16.62 3.03 0.01
C LYS A 86 -16.56 2.81 1.52
N LEU A 87 -17.52 2.04 2.07
CA LEU A 87 -17.56 1.67 3.48
C LEU A 87 -16.28 0.92 3.88
N HIS A 88 -15.89 -0.11 3.13
CA HIS A 88 -14.66 -0.85 3.42
C HIS A 88 -13.40 0.02 3.31
N GLN A 89 -13.30 0.90 2.31
CA GLN A 89 -12.17 1.82 2.19
C GLN A 89 -12.08 2.73 3.42
N TYR A 90 -13.21 3.29 3.84
CA TYR A 90 -13.33 4.15 5.01
C TYR A 90 -12.87 3.43 6.28
N GLU A 91 -13.40 2.23 6.56
CA GLU A 91 -13.04 1.43 7.73
C GLU A 91 -11.57 1.04 7.75
N ILE A 92 -11.03 0.52 6.63
CA ILE A 92 -9.64 0.07 6.53
C ILE A 92 -8.67 1.22 6.75
N TYR A 93 -8.91 2.39 6.14
CA TYR A 93 -8.06 3.56 6.33
C TYR A 93 -8.06 4.05 7.77
N ARG A 94 -9.23 4.10 8.41
CA ARG A 94 -9.35 4.53 9.80
C ARG A 94 -8.61 3.60 10.74
N ARG A 95 -8.78 2.29 10.57
CA ARG A 95 -8.06 1.26 11.32
C ARG A 95 -6.55 1.37 11.13
N MET A 96 -6.07 1.49 9.89
CA MET A 96 -4.64 1.68 9.60
C MET A 96 -4.05 2.89 10.34
N LEU A 97 -4.75 4.04 10.29
CA LEU A 97 -4.31 5.26 10.97
C LEU A 97 -4.34 5.11 12.50
N ALA A 98 -5.40 4.51 13.04
CA ALA A 98 -5.56 4.23 14.46
C ALA A 98 -4.45 3.32 14.99
N ASP A 99 -4.18 2.22 14.29
CA ASP A 99 -3.14 1.25 14.62
C ASP A 99 -1.75 1.88 14.58
N TYR A 100 -1.51 2.80 13.64
CA TYR A 100 -0.25 3.51 13.51
C TYR A 100 -0.03 4.50 14.66
N PHE A 101 -1.01 5.36 14.93
CA PHE A 101 -0.90 6.41 15.95
C PHE A 101 -1.19 5.92 17.37
N LYS A 102 -1.68 4.68 17.54
CA LYS A 102 -2.19 4.14 18.82
C LYS A 102 -3.28 5.04 19.42
N GLN A 103 -4.20 5.47 18.57
CA GLN A 103 -5.32 6.36 18.91
C GLN A 103 -6.64 5.78 18.43
N SER A 104 -7.77 6.35 18.87
CA SER A 104 -9.06 5.96 18.33
C SER A 104 -9.18 6.31 16.85
N GLU A 105 -9.98 5.55 16.12
CA GLU A 105 -10.26 5.76 14.70
C GLU A 105 -10.87 7.15 14.41
N ASP A 106 -11.64 7.74 15.34
CA ASP A 106 -12.24 9.06 15.21
C ASP A 106 -11.19 10.18 15.26
N VAL A 107 -10.10 9.99 16.01
CA VAL A 107 -9.02 10.98 16.12
C VAL A 107 -8.02 10.79 15.00
N ALA A 108 -7.61 9.56 14.75
CA ALA A 108 -6.56 9.23 13.79
C ALA A 108 -6.93 9.56 12.34
N MET A 109 -8.22 9.50 11.98
CA MET A 109 -8.70 9.76 10.61
C MET A 109 -8.37 11.15 10.07
N TYR A 110 -8.15 12.14 10.95
CA TYR A 110 -7.79 13.51 10.55
C TYR A 110 -6.28 13.70 10.36
N ARG A 111 -5.45 12.70 10.66
CA ARG A 111 -3.98 12.77 10.65
C ARG A 111 -3.35 12.14 9.41
N VAL A 112 -4.10 11.99 8.32
CA VAL A 112 -3.62 11.37 7.05
C VAL A 112 -2.35 12.06 6.52
N GLY A 113 -2.30 13.40 6.59
CA GLY A 113 -1.15 14.16 6.10
C GLY A 113 0.13 13.87 6.89
N GLU A 114 0.01 13.81 8.21
CA GLU A 114 1.12 13.47 9.11
C GLU A 114 1.56 12.00 8.92
N PHE A 115 0.60 11.08 8.83
CA PHE A 115 0.85 9.67 8.54
C PHE A 115 1.62 9.50 7.23
N GLU A 116 1.17 10.17 6.17
CA GLU A 116 1.80 10.09 4.85
C GLU A 116 3.25 10.60 4.88
N GLN A 117 3.54 11.67 5.63
CA GLN A 117 4.90 12.19 5.77
C GLN A 117 5.80 11.22 6.53
N GLU A 118 5.34 10.71 7.67
CA GLU A 118 6.15 9.85 8.53
C GLU A 118 6.38 8.47 7.90
N VAL A 119 5.37 7.87 7.26
CA VAL A 119 5.51 6.60 6.55
C VAL A 119 6.51 6.71 5.40
N LYS A 120 6.49 7.81 4.63
CA LYS A 120 7.49 8.03 3.58
C LYS A 120 8.90 8.17 4.15
N ARG A 121 9.04 8.92 5.25
CA ARG A 121 10.32 9.07 5.95
C ARG A 121 10.85 7.71 6.39
N ARG A 122 10.03 6.91 7.07
CA ARG A 122 10.39 5.56 7.54
C ARG A 122 10.68 4.60 6.39
N PHE A 123 9.96 4.70 5.27
CA PHE A 123 10.27 3.91 4.07
C PHE A 123 11.66 4.24 3.51
N ILE A 124 12.13 5.48 3.64
CA ILE A 124 13.48 5.86 3.18
C ILE A 124 14.55 5.55 4.24
N THR A 125 14.28 5.78 5.52
CA THR A 125 15.32 5.71 6.57
C THR A 125 15.36 4.38 7.32
N GLU A 126 14.28 3.61 7.27
CA GLU A 126 14.07 2.39 8.05
C GLU A 126 13.45 1.27 7.18
N PRO A 127 14.09 0.86 6.06
CA PRO A 127 13.50 -0.06 5.08
C PRO A 127 13.07 -1.42 5.68
N GLY A 128 13.82 -1.94 6.66
CA GLY A 128 13.44 -3.17 7.37
C GLY A 128 12.21 -3.04 8.28
N GLN A 129 11.84 -1.82 8.69
CA GLN A 129 10.67 -1.55 9.54
C GLN A 129 9.44 -1.14 8.71
N MET A 130 9.63 -0.40 7.62
CA MET A 130 8.60 -0.08 6.65
C MET A 130 8.96 -0.76 5.31
N ARG A 131 8.50 -2.00 5.19
CA ARG A 131 8.93 -2.96 4.15
C ARG A 131 8.11 -2.86 2.87
N LEU A 132 6.86 -2.41 2.94
CA LEU A 132 5.96 -2.36 1.78
C LEU A 132 5.07 -1.12 1.78
N LEU A 133 5.12 -0.34 0.70
CA LEU A 133 4.10 0.67 0.41
C LEU A 133 3.15 0.19 -0.66
N ILE A 134 1.85 0.24 -0.36
CA ILE A 134 0.79 -0.03 -1.33
C ILE A 134 0.29 1.30 -1.86
N VAL A 135 0.39 1.50 -3.17
CA VAL A 135 0.09 2.76 -3.87
C VAL A 135 -0.87 2.53 -5.05
N VAL A 136 -1.42 3.61 -5.60
CA VAL A 136 -2.24 3.57 -6.81
C VAL A 136 -1.65 4.48 -7.89
N ASP A 137 -1.68 5.80 -7.65
CA ASP A 137 -1.06 6.80 -8.54
C ASP A 137 -0.03 7.67 -7.80
N LYS A 138 -0.15 7.78 -6.47
CA LYS A 138 0.82 8.50 -5.66
C LYS A 138 2.18 7.79 -5.69
N LEU A 139 3.23 8.58 -5.52
CA LEU A 139 4.63 8.12 -5.43
C LEU A 139 5.21 7.52 -6.71
N LEU A 140 4.42 7.42 -7.78
CA LEU A 140 4.92 7.02 -9.10
C LEU A 140 5.70 8.15 -9.80
N THR A 141 5.53 9.40 -9.33
CA THR A 141 6.29 10.58 -9.76
C THR A 141 6.81 11.35 -8.56
N GLY A 142 8.01 11.93 -8.69
CA GLY A 142 8.59 12.84 -7.69
C GLY A 142 9.01 12.23 -6.35
N PHE A 143 8.69 10.96 -6.07
CA PHE A 143 9.19 10.24 -4.89
C PHE A 143 10.52 9.57 -5.22
N ASP A 144 11.49 9.75 -4.33
CA ASP A 144 12.85 9.23 -4.43
C ASP A 144 13.16 8.47 -3.14
N ALA A 145 13.27 7.15 -3.27
CA ALA A 145 13.52 6.25 -2.15
C ALA A 145 14.60 5.25 -2.59
N PRO A 146 15.88 5.55 -2.37
CA PRO A 146 16.98 4.67 -2.78
C PRO A 146 16.83 3.22 -2.26
N PRO A 147 16.34 2.95 -1.03
CA PRO A 147 16.08 1.59 -0.55
C PRO A 147 14.95 0.84 -1.26
N ALA A 148 14.15 1.50 -2.12
CA ALA A 148 13.07 0.87 -2.87
C ALA A 148 13.67 0.00 -3.98
N THR A 149 13.80 -1.28 -3.72
CA THR A 149 14.53 -2.23 -4.56
C THR A 149 13.62 -3.08 -5.44
N TYR A 150 12.34 -3.20 -5.08
CA TYR A 150 11.36 -3.99 -5.81
C TYR A 150 10.08 -3.19 -6.08
N LEU A 151 9.54 -3.32 -7.29
CA LEU A 151 8.27 -2.74 -7.70
C LEU A 151 7.37 -3.84 -8.24
N TYR A 152 6.27 -4.09 -7.52
CA TYR A 152 5.19 -4.97 -7.95
C TYR A 152 4.11 -4.13 -8.62
N ILE A 153 3.59 -4.59 -9.75
CA ILE A 153 2.59 -3.86 -10.54
C ILE A 153 1.39 -4.78 -10.76
N ASP A 154 0.29 -4.45 -10.09
CA ASP A 154 -1.03 -5.04 -10.31
C ASP A 154 -1.99 -3.99 -10.90
N LYS A 155 -1.51 -3.32 -11.94
CA LYS A 155 -2.22 -2.28 -12.68
C LYS A 155 -1.77 -2.31 -14.14
N THR A 156 -2.71 -2.18 -15.07
CA THR A 156 -2.36 -1.98 -16.47
C THR A 156 -1.69 -0.63 -16.64
N MET A 157 -0.37 -0.63 -16.88
CA MET A 157 0.42 0.58 -17.16
C MET A 157 1.05 0.48 -18.54
N ARG A 158 1.18 1.62 -19.23
CA ARG A 158 1.75 1.72 -20.58
C ARG A 158 2.64 2.95 -20.71
N ASP A 159 3.50 2.91 -21.71
CA ASP A 159 4.31 4.03 -22.17
C ASP A 159 5.05 4.76 -21.03
N HIS A 160 4.91 6.08 -20.98
CA HIS A 160 5.57 6.94 -20.00
C HIS A 160 5.21 6.60 -18.54
N GLY A 161 3.98 6.13 -18.28
CA GLY A 161 3.57 5.77 -16.91
C GLY A 161 4.33 4.55 -16.38
N LEU A 162 4.54 3.53 -17.23
CA LEU A 162 5.34 2.36 -16.87
C LEU A 162 6.82 2.73 -16.69
N PHE A 163 7.37 3.53 -17.60
CA PHE A 163 8.76 3.97 -17.53
C PHE A 163 9.04 4.77 -16.25
N GLN A 164 8.16 5.72 -15.90
CA GLN A 164 8.30 6.53 -14.68
C GLN A 164 8.30 5.67 -13.41
N ALA A 165 7.42 4.67 -13.35
CA ALA A 165 7.31 3.74 -12.23
C ALA A 165 8.57 2.87 -12.10
N ILE A 166 9.04 2.24 -13.18
CA ILE A 166 10.25 1.40 -13.17
C ILE A 166 11.48 2.21 -12.75
N CYS A 167 11.63 3.45 -13.24
CA CYS A 167 12.74 4.31 -12.85
C CYS A 167 12.77 4.66 -11.34
N ARG A 168 11.72 4.37 -10.56
CA ARG A 168 11.72 4.57 -9.11
C ARG A 168 12.54 3.54 -8.35
N VAL A 169 12.66 2.31 -8.87
CA VAL A 169 13.32 1.19 -8.18
C VAL A 169 14.69 0.80 -8.78
N ASN A 170 15.24 1.67 -9.63
CA ASN A 170 16.51 1.43 -10.33
C ASN A 170 17.61 2.40 -9.90
N ARG A 171 17.60 2.84 -8.64
CA ARG A 171 18.69 3.65 -8.09
C ARG A 171 19.66 2.71 -7.38
N LEU A 172 20.89 2.68 -7.88
CA LEU A 172 21.99 1.98 -7.22
C LEU A 172 22.30 2.73 -5.93
N ASP A 173 21.84 2.21 -4.80
CA ASP A 173 22.58 2.39 -3.55
C ASP A 173 23.97 1.81 -3.80
N GLY A 174 25.01 2.65 -3.63
CA GLY A 174 26.36 2.46 -4.16
C GLY A 174 27.02 1.10 -3.91
N GLU A 175 28.16 0.89 -4.59
CA GLU A 175 28.95 -0.35 -4.66
C GLU A 175 28.83 -1.27 -3.44
N ASP A 176 27.91 -2.25 -3.54
CA ASP A 176 27.94 -3.53 -2.83
C ASP A 176 28.24 -4.62 -3.88
#